data_AF-A0A6M0IPM5-F1
#
_entry.id   AF-A0A6M0IPM5-F1
#
_cell.length_a   1.000
_cell.length_b   1.000
_cell.length_c   1.000
_cell.angle_alpha   90.00
_cell.angle_beta   90.00
_cell.angle_gamma   90.00
#
_symmetry.space_group_name_H-M   'P 1'
#
loop_
_entity.id
_entity.type
_entity.pdbx_description
1 polymer ?
#
loop_
_entity_poly.entity_id
_entity_poly.type
_entity_poly.pdbx_seq_one_letter_code
_entity_poly.pdbx_strand_id
1 'polypeptide(L)'
;MKLLFLLLGCGFAVNSMGQAPANNLRVQLSYERAGQYIQQAVETIEAVNVIGTASTVDYKAGRSVTLSTGFEAKLGSTFTAAIQPIIGANELALELKAYPNPFDHSTKIDYLLPADGKVNLWIIDTQGKVVGQLVKEENQSAGRHQIEWKPQNIDAGVYIPIIEANQQKVTSRLIKK
;
A
#
# COMPACT_ATOMS: atom_id res chain seq x y z
N MET A 1 -18.93 12.82 44.27
CA MET A 1 -19.61 13.70 43.30
C MET A 1 -18.73 13.79 42.05
N LYS A 2 -19.20 13.13 40.98
CA LYS A 2 -18.78 13.17 39.56
C LYS A 2 -17.29 13.18 39.18
N LEU A 3 -16.85 11.96 38.84
CA LEU A 3 -16.07 11.54 37.67
C LEU A 3 -16.03 12.54 36.49
N LEU A 4 -14.83 12.81 35.96
CA LEU A 4 -14.65 13.09 34.53
C LEU A 4 -13.30 12.50 34.07
N PHE A 5 -13.40 11.40 33.33
CA PHE A 5 -12.34 10.85 32.50
C PHE A 5 -12.08 11.82 31.34
N LEU A 6 -10.83 12.20 31.11
CA LEU A 6 -10.38 12.62 29.78
C LEU A 6 -9.29 11.64 29.34
N LEU A 7 -9.73 10.67 28.54
CA LEU A 7 -8.89 9.85 27.67
C LEU A 7 -8.19 10.81 26.69
N LEU A 8 -6.99 11.24 27.05
CA LEU A 8 -6.06 11.79 26.07
C LEU A 8 -5.52 10.59 25.28
N GLY A 9 -6.21 10.26 24.19
CA GLY A 9 -5.70 9.38 23.16
C GLY A 9 -4.47 10.04 22.52
N CYS A 10 -3.32 9.85 23.15
CA CYS A 10 -2.02 10.15 22.55
C CYS A 10 -1.81 9.18 21.38
N GLY A 11 -2.32 9.55 20.20
CA GLY A 11 -1.74 9.12 18.95
C GLY A 11 -0.35 9.71 18.84
N PHE A 12 0.62 9.09 19.51
CA PHE A 12 2.03 9.29 19.18
C PHE A 12 2.20 8.81 17.74
N ALA A 13 2.23 9.74 16.79
CA ALA A 13 2.94 9.49 15.54
C ALA A 13 4.43 9.54 15.87
N VAL A 14 4.92 8.44 16.48
CA VAL A 14 6.33 8.09 16.37
C VAL A 14 6.55 7.93 14.88
N ASN A 15 7.36 8.79 14.27
CA ASN A 15 7.92 8.49 12.96
C ASN A 15 8.85 7.28 13.14
N SER A 16 8.28 6.08 13.13
CA SER A 16 9.00 4.86 12.88
C SER A 16 9.43 4.92 11.42
N MET A 17 10.75 4.91 11.19
CA MET A 17 11.30 4.48 9.90
C MET A 17 10.62 3.14 9.53
N GLY A 18 9.76 3.14 8.50
CA GLY A 18 9.17 1.91 7.95
C GLY A 18 7.68 1.92 7.59
N GLN A 19 6.91 2.97 7.87
CA GLN A 19 5.51 3.01 7.43
C GLN A 19 5.37 3.74 6.09
N ALA A 20 4.79 3.04 5.10
CA ALA A 20 4.46 3.62 3.81
C ALA A 20 3.48 4.79 3.97
N PRO A 21 3.58 5.85 3.13
CA PRO A 21 2.73 7.03 3.25
C PRO A 21 1.26 6.66 3.03
N ALA A 22 0.37 7.25 3.83
CA ALA A 22 -1.07 7.09 3.68
C ALA A 22 -1.56 7.69 2.36
N ASN A 23 -2.67 7.17 1.82
CA ASN A 23 -3.24 7.73 0.59
C ASN A 23 -3.68 9.19 0.79
N ASN A 24 -4.39 9.45 1.88
CA ASN A 24 -4.86 10.76 2.25
C ASN A 24 -4.46 11.04 3.71
N LEU A 25 -3.93 12.24 3.96
CA LEU A 25 -3.43 12.65 5.27
C LEU A 25 -4.13 13.93 5.74
N ARG A 26 -4.63 13.91 6.97
CA ARG A 26 -5.15 15.09 7.65
C ARG A 26 -4.20 15.50 8.77
N VAL A 27 -3.59 16.67 8.67
CA VAL A 27 -2.65 17.20 9.65
C VAL A 27 -3.38 18.19 10.55
N GLN A 28 -3.57 17.81 11.81
CA GLN A 28 -4.22 18.64 12.83
C GLN A 28 -3.31 18.96 14.03
N LEU A 29 -2.11 18.38 14.07
CA LEU A 29 -1.17 18.58 15.18
C LEU A 29 -0.31 19.83 14.93
N SER A 30 -0.26 20.72 15.93
CA SER A 30 0.60 21.91 15.88
C SER A 30 2.07 21.58 16.15
N TYR A 31 2.98 22.26 15.43
CA TYR A 31 4.43 22.10 15.51
C TYR A 31 5.07 23.19 16.37
N GLU A 32 4.79 23.15 17.67
CA GLU A 32 5.21 24.17 18.65
C GLU A 32 6.70 24.08 19.04
N ARG A 33 7.33 22.92 18.83
CA ARG A 33 8.76 22.74 19.08
C ARG A 33 9.52 23.08 17.81
N ALA A 34 10.56 23.90 17.94
CA ALA A 34 11.46 24.21 16.82
C ALA A 34 12.03 22.91 16.23
N GLY A 35 12.03 22.81 14.90
CA GLY A 35 12.44 21.59 14.22
C GLY A 35 12.05 21.56 12.74
N GLN A 36 12.46 20.48 12.08
CA GLN A 36 12.09 20.18 10.70
C GLN A 36 11.12 19.00 10.71
N TYR A 37 9.98 19.18 10.07
CA TYR A 37 8.92 18.19 10.00
C TYR A 37 8.58 17.89 8.55
N ILE A 38 8.31 16.62 8.24
CA ILE A 38 7.89 16.19 6.91
C ILE A 38 6.55 15.49 7.05
N GLN A 39 5.60 15.83 6.19
CA GLN A 39 4.30 15.19 6.06
C GLN A 39 4.14 14.73 4.61
N GLN A 40 3.80 13.46 4.40
CA GLN A 40 3.67 12.88 3.07
C GLN A 40 2.36 12.13 2.90
N ALA A 41 1.74 12.27 1.72
CA ALA A 41 0.58 11.48 1.32
C ALA A 41 0.64 11.15 -0.18
N VAL A 42 0.07 10.01 -0.57
CA VAL A 42 0.04 9.57 -1.97
C VAL A 42 -0.82 10.51 -2.82
N GLU A 43 -1.98 10.91 -2.30
CA GLU A 43 -2.95 11.71 -3.02
C GLU A 43 -3.06 13.10 -2.41
N THR A 44 -3.59 13.21 -1.20
CA THR A 44 -3.96 14.51 -0.63
C THR A 44 -3.46 14.73 0.79
N ILE A 45 -3.09 15.98 1.07
CA ILE A 45 -2.89 16.49 2.43
C ILE A 45 -3.92 17.58 2.70
N GLU A 46 -4.63 17.49 3.82
CA GLU A 46 -5.40 18.59 4.40
C GLU A 46 -4.73 19.05 5.70
N ALA A 47 -4.28 20.31 5.75
CA ALA A 47 -3.58 20.89 6.90
C ALA A 47 -4.47 21.91 7.62
N VAL A 48 -4.63 21.74 8.93
CA VAL A 48 -5.44 22.59 9.84
C VAL A 48 -4.62 23.03 11.07
N ASN A 49 -3.30 22.94 10.98
CA ASN A 49 -2.40 23.04 12.13
C ASN A 49 -1.69 24.39 12.24
N VAL A 50 -1.11 24.64 13.41
CA VAL A 50 -0.21 25.78 13.65
C VAL A 50 1.24 25.33 13.48
N ILE A 51 2.05 26.13 12.79
CA ILE A 51 3.49 25.94 12.68
C ILE A 51 4.18 26.97 13.57
N GLY A 52 4.86 26.50 14.61
CA GLY A 52 5.54 27.34 15.60
C GLY A 52 6.77 28.06 15.04
N THR A 53 7.20 29.11 15.73
CA THR A 53 8.41 29.88 15.39
C THR A 53 9.63 28.96 15.35
N ALA A 54 10.53 29.21 14.38
CA ALA A 54 11.72 28.41 14.11
C ALA A 54 11.44 26.94 13.74
N SER A 55 10.21 26.63 13.29
CA SER A 55 9.84 25.34 12.72
C SER A 55 9.68 25.42 11.21
N THR A 56 10.07 24.35 10.52
CA THR A 56 9.79 24.14 9.10
C THR A 56 8.94 22.90 8.91
N VAL A 57 7.89 22.98 8.09
CA VAL A 57 7.09 21.81 7.70
C VAL A 57 7.05 21.66 6.20
N ASP A 58 7.51 20.52 5.70
CA ASP A 58 7.42 20.13 4.29
C ASP A 58 6.22 19.21 4.07
N TYR A 59 5.20 19.71 3.38
CA TYR A 59 4.06 18.93 2.90
C TYR A 59 4.33 18.43 1.47
N LYS A 60 4.34 17.11 1.27
CA LYS A 60 4.57 16.47 -0.03
C LYS A 60 3.40 15.56 -0.39
N ALA A 61 2.66 15.90 -1.43
CA ALA A 61 1.47 15.14 -1.86
C ALA A 61 1.50 14.83 -3.35
N GLY A 62 0.89 13.74 -3.80
CA GLY A 62 0.84 13.42 -5.24
C GLY A 62 -0.18 14.23 -6.02
N ARG A 63 -1.23 14.76 -5.39
CA ARG A 63 -2.32 15.48 -6.08
C ARG A 63 -2.62 16.85 -5.51
N SER A 64 -2.77 16.99 -4.19
CA SER A 64 -3.11 18.29 -3.59
C SER A 64 -2.63 18.45 -2.15
N VAL A 65 -2.32 19.69 -1.78
CA VAL A 65 -2.15 20.14 -0.40
C VAL A 65 -3.16 21.27 -0.19
N THR A 66 -4.09 21.06 0.74
CA THR A 66 -5.13 22.04 1.09
C THR A 66 -4.83 22.62 2.47
N LEU A 67 -4.68 23.94 2.54
CA LEU A 67 -4.60 24.66 3.81
C LEU A 67 -6.01 25.09 4.19
N SER A 68 -6.59 24.42 5.18
CA SER A 68 -7.96 24.66 5.64
C SER A 68 -8.01 25.74 6.71
N THR A 69 -9.19 26.29 6.96
CA THR A 69 -9.43 27.25 8.05
C THR A 69 -8.93 26.69 9.38
N GLY A 70 -8.03 27.42 10.05
CA GLY A 70 -7.32 26.96 11.24
C GLY A 70 -5.81 26.75 11.01
N PHE A 71 -5.36 26.72 9.76
CA PHE A 71 -3.93 26.74 9.45
C PHE A 71 -3.30 28.10 9.79
N GLU A 72 -2.19 28.08 10.52
CA GLU A 72 -1.43 29.29 10.87
C GLU A 72 0.08 29.01 10.83
N ALA A 73 0.85 29.85 10.13
CA ALA A 73 2.30 29.85 10.19
C ALA A 73 2.75 31.04 11.05
N LYS A 74 3.35 30.77 12.22
CA LYS A 74 3.83 31.83 13.12
C LYS A 74 5.00 32.59 12.50
N LEU A 75 5.24 33.82 12.94
CA LEU A 75 6.42 34.59 12.51
C LEU A 75 7.70 33.79 12.80
N GLY A 76 8.59 33.72 11.81
CA GLY A 76 9.82 32.95 11.88
C GLY A 76 9.66 31.44 11.68
N SER A 77 8.46 30.97 11.29
CA SER A 77 8.25 29.62 10.77
C SER A 77 8.40 29.58 9.24
N THR A 78 8.48 28.39 8.68
CA THR A 78 8.43 28.16 7.24
C THR A 78 7.57 26.95 6.94
N PHE A 79 6.83 26.99 5.84
CA PHE A 79 6.21 25.79 5.29
C PHE A 79 6.45 25.72 3.80
N THR A 80 6.57 24.50 3.30
CA THR A 80 6.68 24.20 1.88
C THR A 80 5.56 23.24 1.50
N ALA A 81 4.90 23.49 0.37
CA ALA A 81 3.97 22.55 -0.22
C ALA A 81 4.50 22.15 -1.61
N ALA A 82 4.70 20.85 -1.82
CA ALA A 82 5.17 20.31 -3.08
C ALA A 82 4.20 19.24 -3.59
N ILE A 83 3.81 19.37 -4.85
CA ILE A 83 3.10 18.31 -5.58
C ILE A 83 4.14 17.49 -6.34
N GLN A 84 4.32 16.24 -5.93
CA GLN A 84 5.31 15.32 -6.51
C GLN A 84 4.83 13.87 -6.35
N PRO A 85 5.25 12.95 -7.23
CA PRO A 85 4.93 11.54 -7.07
C PRO A 85 5.35 11.04 -5.68
N ILE A 86 4.38 10.57 -4.90
CA ILE A 86 4.59 9.88 -3.63
C ILE A 86 4.12 8.45 -3.84
N ILE A 87 5.04 7.50 -3.83
CA ILE A 87 4.70 6.10 -4.02
C ILE A 87 4.00 5.61 -2.76
N GLY A 88 2.73 5.27 -2.90
CA GLY A 88 1.93 4.67 -1.85
C GLY A 88 2.21 3.20 -1.66
N ALA A 89 1.84 2.67 -0.50
CA ALA A 89 1.81 1.23 -0.26
C ALA A 89 1.07 0.45 -1.36
N ASN A 90 0.08 1.09 -2.01
CA ASN A 90 -0.77 0.47 -3.02
C ASN A 90 -0.17 0.46 -4.44
N GLU A 91 0.83 1.28 -4.76
CA GLU A 91 1.52 1.19 -6.07
C GLU A 91 2.68 0.19 -6.07
N LEU A 92 3.08 -0.26 -4.88
CA LEU A 92 3.97 -1.40 -4.65
C LEU A 92 3.18 -2.50 -3.92
N ALA A 93 2.01 -2.84 -4.44
CA ALA A 93 1.25 -4.00 -3.97
C ALA A 93 1.54 -5.22 -4.86
N LEU A 94 1.58 -6.40 -4.25
CA LEU A 94 1.55 -7.67 -4.97
C LEU A 94 0.30 -7.71 -5.85
N GLU A 95 0.46 -7.91 -7.15
CA GLU A 95 -0.66 -8.11 -8.08
C GLU A 95 -0.69 -9.54 -8.58
N LEU A 96 -1.88 -10.07 -8.92
CA LEU A 96 -2.02 -11.38 -9.57
C LEU A 96 -3.15 -11.34 -10.60
N LYS A 97 -2.82 -11.65 -11.85
CA LYS A 97 -3.75 -11.67 -12.99
C LYS A 97 -3.53 -12.93 -13.81
N ALA A 98 -4.60 -13.39 -14.46
CA ALA A 98 -4.53 -14.51 -15.38
C ALA A 98 -5.19 -14.13 -16.71
N TYR A 99 -4.51 -14.39 -17.83
CA TYR A 99 -5.08 -14.21 -19.16
C TYR A 99 -4.57 -15.25 -20.18
N PRO A 100 -5.44 -15.74 -21.07
CA PRO A 100 -6.89 -15.49 -21.12
C PRO A 100 -7.63 -16.08 -19.91
N ASN A 101 -8.74 -15.47 -19.51
CA ASN A 101 -9.64 -15.99 -18.49
C ASN A 101 -11.08 -15.63 -18.88
N PRO A 102 -11.95 -16.60 -19.26
CA PRO A 102 -11.72 -18.05 -19.21
C PRO A 102 -10.65 -18.58 -20.18
N PHE A 103 -9.99 -19.68 -19.82
CA PHE A 103 -8.98 -20.35 -20.66
C PHE A 103 -9.39 -21.74 -21.11
N ASP A 104 -8.77 -22.23 -22.18
CA ASP A 104 -8.97 -23.59 -22.68
C ASP A 104 -7.81 -24.52 -22.31
N HIS A 105 -6.69 -24.49 -23.03
CA HIS A 105 -5.55 -25.36 -22.76
C HIS A 105 -4.48 -24.73 -21.86
N SER A 106 -4.30 -23.41 -21.95
CA SER A 106 -3.32 -22.68 -21.16
C SER A 106 -3.78 -21.27 -20.82
N THR A 107 -3.25 -20.74 -19.72
CA THR A 107 -3.33 -19.32 -19.36
C THR A 107 -1.96 -18.84 -18.93
N LYS A 108 -1.69 -17.56 -19.10
CA LYS A 108 -0.57 -16.88 -18.46
C LYS A 108 -1.02 -16.38 -17.09
N ILE A 109 -0.15 -16.52 -16.09
CA ILE A 109 -0.29 -15.98 -14.76
C ILE A 109 0.76 -14.88 -14.62
N ASP A 110 0.30 -13.64 -14.53
CA ASP A 110 1.12 -12.45 -14.40
C ASP A 110 1.03 -11.91 -12.97
N TYR A 111 2.16 -11.55 -12.39
CA TYR A 111 2.20 -10.89 -11.08
C TYR A 111 3.24 -9.78 -11.05
N LEU A 112 2.95 -8.74 -10.26
CA LEU A 112 3.90 -7.69 -9.92
C LEU A 112 4.41 -7.97 -8.51
N LEU A 113 5.71 -8.19 -8.36
CA LEU A 113 6.37 -8.31 -7.07
C LEU A 113 6.86 -6.92 -6.64
N PRO A 114 6.41 -6.38 -5.49
CA PRO A 114 6.71 -4.99 -5.12
C PRO A 114 8.12 -4.76 -4.57
N ALA A 115 8.78 -5.81 -4.10
CA ALA A 115 10.12 -5.80 -3.56
C ALA A 115 10.74 -7.20 -3.72
N ASP A 116 12.07 -7.30 -3.79
CA ASP A 116 12.78 -8.57 -3.80
C ASP A 116 12.30 -9.46 -2.64
N GLY A 117 12.02 -10.72 -2.90
CA GLY A 117 11.46 -11.58 -1.87
C GLY A 117 11.24 -13.02 -2.28
N LYS A 118 10.93 -13.85 -1.28
CA LYS A 118 10.53 -15.24 -1.47
C LYS A 118 9.08 -15.32 -1.92
N VAL A 119 8.85 -16.00 -3.04
CA VAL A 119 7.56 -16.16 -3.70
C VAL A 119 7.07 -17.61 -3.58
N ASN A 120 5.79 -17.77 -3.28
CA ASN A 120 5.08 -19.04 -3.39
C ASN A 120 3.80 -18.80 -4.21
N LEU A 121 3.63 -19.53 -5.31
CA LEU A 121 2.49 -19.40 -6.23
C LEU A 121 1.93 -20.79 -6.54
N TRP A 122 0.66 -20.99 -6.20
CA TRP A 122 -0.05 -22.24 -6.45
C TRP A 122 -1.50 -21.99 -6.84
N ILE A 123 -2.17 -23.03 -7.30
CA ILE A 123 -3.55 -22.99 -7.76
C ILE A 123 -4.32 -24.07 -7.03
N ILE A 124 -5.48 -23.70 -6.48
CA ILE A 124 -6.42 -24.63 -5.84
C ILE A 124 -7.73 -24.72 -6.62
N ASP A 125 -8.45 -25.82 -6.45
CA ASP A 125 -9.85 -25.95 -6.84
C ASP A 125 -10.81 -25.41 -5.76
N THR A 126 -12.12 -25.49 -6.00
CA THR A 126 -13.15 -25.02 -5.05
C THR A 126 -13.22 -25.84 -3.75
N GLN A 127 -12.60 -27.02 -3.70
CA GLN A 127 -12.51 -27.85 -2.50
C GLN A 127 -11.24 -27.55 -1.69
N GLY A 128 -10.38 -26.64 -2.18
CA GLY A 128 -9.11 -26.28 -1.55
C GLY A 128 -7.96 -27.23 -1.88
N LYS A 129 -8.14 -28.18 -2.79
CA LYS A 129 -7.07 -29.08 -3.22
C LYS A 129 -6.11 -28.33 -4.13
N VAL A 130 -4.81 -28.45 -3.86
CA VAL A 130 -3.76 -27.92 -4.75
C VAL A 130 -3.73 -28.72 -6.04
N VAL A 131 -4.01 -28.05 -7.16
CA VAL A 131 -4.03 -28.63 -8.51
C VAL A 131 -2.86 -28.16 -9.37
N GLY A 132 -2.07 -27.19 -8.89
CA GLY A 132 -0.83 -26.75 -9.53
C GLY A 132 0.06 -25.99 -8.58
N GLN A 133 1.35 -26.34 -8.53
CA GLN A 133 2.38 -25.57 -7.84
C GLN A 133 3.28 -24.93 -8.91
N LEU A 134 3.20 -23.62 -9.08
CA LEU A 134 3.91 -22.91 -10.15
C LEU A 134 5.25 -22.35 -9.69
N VAL A 135 5.32 -21.86 -8.46
CA VAL A 135 6.55 -21.39 -7.81
C VAL A 135 6.53 -21.89 -6.38
N LYS A 136 7.62 -22.51 -5.91
CA LYS A 136 7.72 -23.05 -4.55
C LYS A 136 8.93 -22.48 -3.83
N GLU A 137 8.67 -21.49 -2.96
CA GLU A 137 9.69 -20.83 -2.12
C GLU A 137 10.91 -20.28 -2.89
N GLU A 138 10.67 -19.63 -4.02
CA GLU A 138 11.75 -19.11 -4.86
C GLU A 138 12.04 -17.64 -4.54
N ASN A 139 13.31 -17.24 -4.46
CA ASN A 139 13.67 -15.82 -4.34
C ASN A 139 13.64 -15.16 -5.72
N GLN A 140 12.87 -14.08 -5.85
CA GLN A 140 12.75 -13.33 -7.10
C GLN A 140 12.97 -11.83 -6.83
N SER A 141 13.52 -11.14 -7.82
CA SER A 141 13.65 -9.68 -7.79
C SER A 141 12.31 -8.98 -7.96
N ALA A 142 12.19 -7.77 -7.43
CA ALA A 142 11.06 -6.89 -7.65
C ALA A 142 10.81 -6.68 -9.15
N GLY A 143 9.55 -6.51 -9.52
CA GLY A 143 9.14 -6.29 -10.90
C GLY A 143 8.08 -7.27 -11.37
N ARG A 144 7.84 -7.26 -12.68
CA ARG A 144 6.81 -8.11 -13.31
C ARG A 144 7.36 -9.47 -13.65
N HIS A 145 6.57 -10.49 -13.33
CA HIS A 145 6.84 -11.88 -13.62
C HIS A 145 5.65 -12.49 -14.37
N GLN A 146 5.94 -13.46 -15.22
CA GLN A 146 4.94 -14.17 -16.03
C GLN A 146 5.27 -15.65 -16.07
N ILE A 147 4.27 -16.48 -15.80
CA ILE A 147 4.38 -17.94 -15.87
C ILE A 147 3.23 -18.48 -16.70
N GLU A 148 3.52 -19.37 -17.65
CA GLU A 148 2.47 -20.08 -18.39
C GLU A 148 2.02 -21.31 -17.61
N TRP A 149 0.72 -21.44 -17.36
CA TRP A 149 0.10 -22.61 -16.75
C TRP A 149 -0.61 -23.47 -17.80
N LYS A 150 -0.20 -24.74 -17.91
CA LYS A 150 -0.72 -25.76 -18.84
C LYS A 150 -1.16 -27.01 -18.07
N PRO A 151 -2.27 -26.95 -17.32
CA PRO A 151 -2.71 -28.09 -16.53
C PRO A 151 -3.12 -29.26 -17.44
N GLN A 152 -2.80 -30.47 -16.99
CA GLN A 152 -3.25 -31.71 -17.62
C GLN A 152 -4.34 -32.32 -16.74
N ASN A 153 -5.42 -32.82 -17.37
CA ASN A 153 -6.47 -33.58 -16.68
C ASN A 153 -7.15 -32.83 -15.52
N ILE A 154 -7.54 -31.58 -15.75
CA ILE A 154 -8.42 -30.83 -14.84
C ILE A 154 -9.77 -30.61 -15.50
N ASP A 155 -10.84 -30.63 -14.70
CA ASP A 155 -12.20 -30.42 -15.19
C ASP A 155 -12.47 -28.94 -15.54
N ALA A 156 -13.52 -28.70 -16.32
CA ALA A 156 -14.07 -27.36 -16.48
C ALA A 156 -14.57 -26.86 -15.12
N GLY A 157 -14.31 -25.60 -14.79
CA GLY A 157 -14.68 -25.07 -13.49
C GLY A 157 -13.91 -23.83 -13.04
N VAL A 158 -14.08 -23.52 -11.74
CA VAL A 158 -13.43 -22.39 -11.09
C VAL A 158 -12.19 -22.87 -10.34
N TYR A 159 -11.11 -22.14 -10.54
CA TYR A 159 -9.82 -22.31 -9.88
C TYR A 159 -9.39 -21.00 -9.23
N ILE A 160 -8.56 -21.11 -8.21
CA ILE A 160 -8.08 -19.95 -7.44
C ILE A 160 -6.55 -19.99 -7.42
N PRO A 161 -5.89 -19.21 -8.29
CA PRO A 161 -4.49 -18.88 -8.13
C PRO A 161 -4.27 -18.07 -6.85
N ILE A 162 -3.23 -18.44 -6.11
CA ILE A 162 -2.84 -17.83 -4.84
C ILE A 162 -1.35 -17.55 -4.89
N ILE A 163 -0.96 -16.30 -4.66
CA ILE A 163 0.43 -15.88 -4.50
C ILE A 163 0.66 -15.35 -3.10
N GLU A 164 1.78 -15.75 -2.49
CA GLU A 164 2.30 -15.23 -1.23
C GLU A 164 3.72 -14.73 -1.43
N ALA A 165 3.96 -13.47 -1.07
CA ALA A 165 5.27 -12.82 -1.06
C ALA A 165 5.22 -11.57 -0.19
N ASN A 166 6.34 -11.18 0.44
CA ASN A 166 6.46 -9.92 1.19
C ASN A 166 5.32 -9.67 2.21
N GLN A 167 4.91 -10.73 2.95
CA GLN A 167 3.79 -10.71 3.91
C GLN A 167 2.42 -10.39 3.29
N GLN A 168 2.32 -10.36 1.97
CA GLN A 168 1.08 -10.18 1.22
C GLN A 168 0.62 -11.53 0.67
N LYS A 169 -0.70 -11.71 0.65
CA LYS A 169 -1.37 -12.85 0.02
C LYS A 169 -2.42 -12.31 -0.93
N VAL A 170 -2.31 -12.69 -2.19
CA VAL A 170 -3.25 -12.24 -3.23
C VAL A 170 -3.83 -13.45 -3.92
N THR A 171 -5.14 -13.40 -4.16
CA THR A 171 -5.88 -14.44 -4.87
C THR A 171 -6.51 -13.87 -6.12
N SER A 172 -6.70 -14.72 -7.11
CA SER A 172 -7.44 -14.38 -8.33
C SER A 172 -8.48 -15.45 -8.61
N ARG A 173 -9.52 -15.11 -9.39
CA ARG A 173 -10.52 -16.08 -9.85
C ARG A 173 -10.20 -16.47 -11.29
N LEU A 174 -10.04 -17.76 -11.55
CA LEU A 174 -9.72 -18.30 -12.85
C LEU A 174 -10.78 -19.31 -13.30
N ILE A 175 -11.20 -19.26 -14.56
CA ILE A 175 -12.20 -20.16 -15.13
C ILE A 175 -11.55 -21.02 -16.22
N LYS A 176 -11.61 -22.34 -16.07
CA LYS A 176 -11.34 -23.31 -17.14
C LYS A 176 -12.64 -23.60 -17.88
N LYS A 177 -12.60 -23.52 -19.22
CA LYS A 177 -13.72 -23.89 -20.10
C LYS A 177 -13.97 -25.39 -20.12
#